data_AF-A0A6L8KHI5-F1
#
_entry.id   AF-A0A6L8KHI5-F1
#
_cell.length_a   1.000
_cell.length_b   1.000
_cell.length_c   1.000
_cell.angle_alpha   90.00
_cell.angle_beta   90.00
_cell.angle_gamma   90.00
#
_symmetry.space_group_name_H-M   'P 1'
#
loop_
_entity.id
_entity.type
_entity.pdbx_description
1 polymer ?
#
loop_
_entity_poly.entity_id
_entity_poly.type
_entity_poly.pdbx_seq_one_letter_code
_entity_poly.pdbx_strand_id
1 'polypeptide(L)'
;MQLLLRESLAVFSQIRDEISGVISKSKATDPRYSRFAMGQMHYYGERCQSLSLLLQDEKLWDGDIIMRSATECATRFIFVSISEPEERAKRIDEYEIDMAEIDDLQRSEKAKAAMTNSSDPNTAMLLGGVVLSPEDEAELRARWPKAKLLSHPCLR
;
A
#
# COMPACT_ATOMS: atom_id res chain seq x y z
N MET A 1 15.93 28.96 -8.43
CA MET A 1 15.13 27.72 -8.37
C MET A 1 15.92 26.48 -8.77
N GLN A 2 16.57 26.46 -9.95
CA GLN A 2 17.39 25.31 -10.39
C GLN A 2 18.57 24.98 -9.46
N LEU A 3 19.24 25.99 -8.88
CA LEU A 3 20.36 25.76 -7.94
C LEU A 3 19.89 25.10 -6.64
N LEU A 4 18.72 25.51 -6.13
CA LEU A 4 18.12 24.95 -4.92
C LEU A 4 17.67 23.50 -5.11
N LEU A 5 17.14 23.18 -6.30
CA LEU A 5 16.80 21.81 -6.71
C LEU A 5 18.05 20.93 -6.85
N ARG A 6 19.17 21.48 -7.33
CA ARG A 6 20.41 20.73 -7.49
C ARG A 6 21.07 20.41 -6.16
N GLU A 7 21.11 21.37 -5.24
CA GLU A 7 21.63 21.18 -3.89
C GLU A 7 20.75 20.23 -3.07
N SER A 8 19.43 20.29 -3.21
CA SER A 8 18.51 19.40 -2.48
C SER A 8 18.66 17.94 -2.90
N LEU A 9 18.97 17.64 -4.17
CA LEU A 9 19.22 16.28 -4.65
C LEU A 9 20.40 15.61 -3.94
N ALA A 10 21.48 16.35 -3.68
CA ALA A 10 22.64 15.82 -2.96
C ALA A 10 22.25 15.42 -1.52
N VAL A 11 21.49 16.27 -0.84
CA VAL A 11 20.97 16.01 0.51
C VAL A 11 20.04 14.79 0.52
N PHE A 12 19.12 14.68 -0.44
CA PHE A 12 18.22 13.53 -0.53
C PHE A 12 18.97 12.22 -0.81
N SER A 13 20.01 12.24 -1.65
CA SER A 13 20.85 11.07 -1.88
C SER A 13 21.54 10.65 -0.58
N GLN A 14 22.10 11.60 0.17
CA GLN A 14 22.76 11.29 1.44
C GLN A 14 21.78 10.70 2.45
N ILE A 15 20.59 11.28 2.61
CA ILE A 15 19.54 10.76 3.50
C ILE A 15 19.16 9.32 3.09
N ARG A 16 18.93 9.07 1.80
CA ARG A 16 18.61 7.73 1.29
C ARG A 16 19.71 6.72 1.61
N ASP A 17 20.96 7.09 1.39
CA ASP A 17 22.10 6.20 1.58
C ASP A 17 22.31 5.87 3.07
N GLU A 18 22.14 6.84 3.96
CA GLU A 18 22.13 6.62 5.41
C GLU A 18 20.99 5.70 5.85
N ILE A 19 19.76 5.95 5.38
CA ILE A 19 18.60 5.08 5.66
C ILE A 19 18.87 3.65 5.17
N SER A 20 19.39 3.50 3.96
CA SER A 20 19.74 2.20 3.38
C SER A 20 20.82 1.48 4.19
N GLY A 21 21.79 2.23 4.70
CA GLY A 21 22.83 1.72 5.61
C GLY A 21 22.25 1.22 6.93
N VAL A 22 21.32 1.96 7.53
CA VAL A 22 20.62 1.55 8.76
C VAL A 22 19.80 0.28 8.54
N ILE A 23 19.03 0.20 7.44
CA ILE A 23 18.23 -0.98 7.09
C ILE A 23 19.11 -2.20 6.79
N SER A 24 20.28 -1.98 6.17
CA SER A 24 21.22 -3.07 5.89
C SER A 24 21.81 -3.65 7.17
N LYS A 25 22.10 -2.81 8.16
CA LYS A 25 22.57 -3.25 9.49
C LYS A 25 21.48 -4.02 10.25
N SER A 26 20.21 -3.61 10.12
CA SER A 26 19.10 -4.30 10.79
C SER A 26 18.90 -5.73 10.28
N LYS A 27 19.40 -6.08 9.10
CA LYS A 27 19.35 -7.46 8.56
C LYS A 27 19.95 -8.50 9.51
N ALA A 28 20.96 -8.13 10.29
CA ALA A 28 21.62 -9.04 11.23
C ALA A 28 20.75 -9.36 12.46
N THR A 29 19.86 -8.44 12.85
CA THR A 29 19.01 -8.56 14.05
C THR A 29 17.56 -8.90 13.73
N ASP A 30 17.03 -8.33 12.65
CA ASP A 30 15.65 -8.47 12.20
C ASP A 30 15.60 -8.54 10.66
N PRO A 31 15.88 -9.72 10.06
CA PRO A 31 15.91 -9.89 8.61
C PRO A 31 14.55 -9.68 7.95
N ARG A 32 13.46 -9.91 8.69
CA ARG A 32 12.10 -9.75 8.19
C ARG A 32 11.77 -8.26 8.04
N TYR A 33 12.03 -7.46 9.08
CA TYR A 33 11.92 -6.01 8.98
C TYR A 33 12.83 -5.44 7.89
N SER A 34 14.09 -5.88 7.80
CA SER A 34 15.02 -5.39 6.78
C SER A 34 14.45 -5.60 5.35
N ARG A 35 13.85 -6.76 5.07
CA ARG A 35 13.19 -7.03 3.79
C ARG A 35 12.00 -6.10 3.56
N PHE A 36 11.10 -5.99 4.54
CA PHE A 36 9.94 -5.09 4.47
C PHE A 36 10.38 -3.64 4.21
N ALA A 37 11.32 -3.12 5.00
CA ALA A 37 11.82 -1.75 4.92
C ALA A 37 12.47 -1.46 3.57
N MET A 38 13.28 -2.38 3.04
CA MET A 38 13.85 -2.25 1.69
C MET A 38 12.75 -2.24 0.61
N GLY A 39 11.74 -3.09 0.73
CA GLY A 39 10.60 -3.12 -0.18
C GLY A 39 9.84 -1.79 -0.19
N GLN A 40 9.51 -1.26 0.99
CA GLN A 40 8.84 0.03 1.13
C GLN A 40 9.69 1.18 0.56
N MET A 41 10.99 1.24 0.89
CA MET A 41 11.88 2.31 0.38
C MET A 41 12.03 2.27 -1.13
N HIS A 42 12.12 1.08 -1.72
CA HIS A 42 12.17 0.91 -3.16
C HIS A 42 10.87 1.41 -3.81
N TYR A 43 9.72 0.93 -3.34
CA TYR A 43 8.41 1.33 -3.87
C TYR A 43 8.18 2.83 -3.75
N TYR A 44 8.46 3.42 -2.58
CA TYR A 44 8.39 4.86 -2.34
C TYR A 44 9.27 5.64 -3.33
N GLY A 45 10.52 5.22 -3.51
CA GLY A 45 11.46 5.83 -4.44
C GLY A 45 10.94 5.86 -5.88
N GLU A 46 10.38 4.75 -6.36
CA GLU A 46 9.77 4.69 -7.71
C GLU A 46 8.59 5.65 -7.86
N ARG A 47 7.75 5.79 -6.83
CA ARG A 47 6.62 6.73 -6.85
C ARG A 47 7.11 8.18 -6.88
N CYS A 48 8.11 8.52 -6.07
CA CYS A 48 8.73 9.86 -6.09
C CYS A 48 9.38 10.20 -7.43
N GLN A 49 10.07 9.23 -8.05
CA GLN A 49 10.63 9.42 -9.39
C GLN A 49 9.53 9.64 -10.43
N SER A 50 8.49 8.82 -10.40
CA SER A 50 7.32 8.93 -11.30
C SER A 50 6.64 10.30 -11.14
N LEU A 51 6.44 10.75 -9.91
CA LEU A 51 5.92 12.08 -9.62
C LEU A 51 6.82 13.19 -10.18
N SER A 52 8.14 13.06 -10.01
CA SER A 52 9.09 14.06 -10.53
C SER A 52 8.97 14.21 -12.04
N LEU A 53 8.77 13.11 -12.79
CA LEU A 53 8.52 13.15 -14.23
C LEU A 53 7.18 13.85 -14.55
N LEU A 54 6.10 13.48 -13.85
CA LEU A 54 4.78 14.11 -14.05
C LEU A 54 4.80 15.62 -13.76
N LEU A 55 5.58 16.04 -12.76
CA LEU A 55 5.77 17.46 -12.43
C LEU A 55 6.54 18.21 -13.51
N GLN A 56 7.55 17.58 -14.12
CA GLN A 56 8.32 18.17 -15.22
C GLN A 56 7.46 18.35 -16.48
N ASP A 57 6.51 17.44 -16.72
CA ASP A 57 5.60 17.45 -17.88
C ASP A 57 4.27 18.18 -17.60
N GLU A 58 4.14 18.85 -16.45
CA GLU A 58 2.94 19.58 -16.01
C GLU A 58 1.65 18.72 -15.94
N LYS A 59 1.80 17.39 -15.72
CA LYS A 59 0.70 16.42 -15.60
C LYS A 59 0.26 16.21 -14.15
N LEU A 60 -0.16 17.30 -13.51
CA LEU A 60 -0.49 17.31 -12.07
C LEU A 60 -1.66 16.40 -11.69
N TRP A 61 -2.59 16.13 -12.62
CA TRP A 61 -3.78 15.31 -12.35
C TRP A 61 -3.44 13.87 -11.95
N ASP A 62 -2.37 13.30 -12.52
CA ASP A 62 -1.92 11.93 -12.21
C ASP A 62 -0.97 11.94 -11.00
N GLY A 63 -0.37 13.10 -10.72
CA GLY A 63 0.54 13.29 -9.59
C GLY A 63 -0.12 13.05 -8.25
N ASP A 64 -1.38 13.45 -8.05
CA ASP A 64 -2.10 13.21 -6.78
C ASP A 64 -2.31 11.72 -6.51
N ILE A 65 -2.67 10.95 -7.55
CA ILE A 65 -2.87 9.49 -7.44
C ILE A 65 -1.57 8.82 -7.01
N ILE A 66 -0.46 9.18 -7.66
CA ILE A 66 0.87 8.65 -7.31
C ILE A 66 1.27 9.09 -5.90
N MET A 67 1.02 10.34 -5.53
CA MET A 67 1.35 10.86 -4.21
C MET A 67 0.62 10.14 -3.09
N ARG A 68 -0.66 9.80 -3.26
CA ARG A 68 -1.41 9.00 -2.26
C ARG A 68 -0.69 7.69 -1.97
N SER A 69 -0.31 6.95 -3.02
CA SER A 69 0.41 5.68 -2.87
C SER A 69 1.80 5.85 -2.22
N ALA A 70 2.50 6.95 -2.51
CA ALA A 70 3.77 7.27 -1.87
C ALA A 70 3.59 7.60 -0.38
N THR A 71 2.59 8.41 -0.03
CA THR A 71 2.30 8.78 1.36
C THR A 71 1.84 7.60 2.21
N GLU A 72 1.04 6.71 1.62
CA GLU A 72 0.62 5.47 2.27
C GLU A 72 1.82 4.57 2.58
N CYS A 73 2.69 4.35 1.59
CA CYS A 73 3.93 3.60 1.75
C CYS A 73 4.82 4.20 2.86
N ALA A 74 5.04 5.52 2.82
CA ALA A 74 5.83 6.21 3.85
C ALA A 74 5.21 6.04 5.26
N THR A 75 3.89 6.13 5.36
CA THR A 75 3.18 5.98 6.63
C THR A 75 3.32 4.56 7.18
N ARG A 76 3.12 3.53 6.34
CA ARG A 76 3.33 2.12 6.72
C ARG A 76 4.76 1.87 7.18
N PHE A 77 5.74 2.36 6.41
CA PHE A 77 7.15 2.27 6.76
C PHE A 77 7.45 2.87 8.13
N ILE A 78 7.02 4.11 8.38
CA ILE A 78 7.22 4.79 9.66
C ILE A 78 6.55 4.00 10.79
N PHE A 79 5.28 3.62 10.61
CA PHE A 79 4.50 2.95 11.65
C PHE A 79 5.12 1.62 12.08
N VAL A 80 5.63 0.82 11.14
CA VAL A 80 6.38 -0.42 11.42
C VAL A 80 7.74 -0.10 12.05
N SER A 81 8.45 0.90 11.54
CA SER A 81 9.81 1.25 12.01
C SER A 81 9.85 1.72 13.46
N ILE A 82 8.83 2.46 13.90
CA ILE A 82 8.72 2.94 15.29
C ILE A 82 8.15 1.89 16.26
N SER A 83 7.77 0.71 15.75
CA SER A 83 7.17 -0.34 16.58
C SER A 83 8.22 -1.06 17.41
N GLU A 84 7.80 -1.49 18.59
CA GLU A 84 8.56 -2.43 19.40
C GLU A 84 8.84 -3.72 18.62
N PRO A 85 9.99 -4.39 18.82
CA PRO A 85 10.37 -5.57 18.04
C PRO A 85 9.30 -6.68 18.01
N GLU A 86 8.59 -6.89 19.13
CA GLU A 86 7.54 -7.90 19.27
C GLU A 86 6.27 -7.58 18.46
N GLU A 87 5.94 -6.29 18.31
CA GLU A 87 4.78 -5.83 17.54
C GLU A 87 5.08 -5.65 16.05
N ARG A 88 6.36 -5.38 15.73
CA ARG A 88 6.79 -5.08 14.37
C ARG A 88 6.43 -6.19 13.39
N ALA A 89 6.68 -7.44 13.77
CA ALA A 89 6.36 -8.60 12.92
C ALA A 89 4.86 -8.71 12.64
N LYS A 90 4.01 -8.43 13.65
CA LYS A 90 2.55 -8.43 13.50
C LYS A 90 2.09 -7.32 12.55
N ARG A 91 2.61 -6.10 12.72
CA ARG A 91 2.26 -4.98 11.83
C ARG A 91 2.72 -5.20 10.39
N ILE A 92 3.84 -5.91 10.18
CA ILE A 92 4.25 -6.32 8.83
C ILE A 92 3.23 -7.29 8.23
N ASP A 93 2.77 -8.31 8.98
CA ASP A 93 1.73 -9.24 8.52
C ASP A 93 0.42 -8.50 8.23
N GLU A 94 0.03 -7.57 9.10
CA GLU A 94 -1.18 -6.76 8.92
C GLU A 94 -1.16 -5.98 7.58
N TYR A 95 -0.03 -5.35 7.24
CA TYR A 95 0.08 -4.54 6.03
C TYR A 95 0.35 -5.35 4.74
N GLU A 96 1.08 -6.46 4.82
CA GLU A 96 1.45 -7.27 3.65
C GLU A 96 0.40 -8.33 3.31
N ILE A 97 -0.30 -8.86 4.31
CA ILE A 97 -1.20 -10.01 4.16
C ILE A 97 -2.64 -9.59 4.48
N ASP A 98 -2.89 -9.18 5.72
CA ASP A 98 -4.25 -9.04 6.23
C ASP A 98 -5.06 -7.99 5.46
N MET A 99 -4.46 -6.81 5.25
CA MET A 99 -5.10 -5.76 4.46
C MET A 99 -5.32 -6.17 3.00
N ALA A 100 -4.38 -6.91 2.39
CA ALA A 100 -4.51 -7.34 1.00
C ALA A 100 -5.68 -8.32 0.83
N GLU A 101 -5.81 -9.26 1.76
CA GLU A 101 -6.91 -10.23 1.79
C GLU A 101 -8.28 -9.58 2.04
N ILE A 102 -8.34 -8.59 2.93
CA ILE A 102 -9.56 -7.80 3.17
C ILE A 102 -9.93 -7.02 1.90
N ASP A 103 -8.94 -6.41 1.23
CA ASP A 103 -9.17 -5.69 -0.02
C ASP A 103 -9.62 -6.62 -1.16
N ASP A 104 -9.10 -7.85 -1.24
CA ASP A 104 -9.56 -8.86 -2.19
C ASP A 104 -11.04 -9.22 -1.99
N LEU A 105 -11.46 -9.43 -0.75
CA LEU A 105 -12.87 -9.65 -0.41
C LEU A 105 -13.73 -8.44 -0.84
N GLN A 106 -13.32 -7.22 -0.48
CA GLN A 106 -14.10 -6.02 -0.82
C GLN A 106 -14.16 -5.76 -2.33
N ARG A 107 -13.06 -5.99 -3.05
CA ARG A 107 -13.00 -5.85 -4.51
C ARG A 107 -13.89 -6.88 -5.19
N SER A 108 -13.84 -8.14 -4.77
CA SER A 108 -14.72 -9.19 -5.27
C SER A 108 -16.20 -8.86 -5.02
N GLU A 109 -16.57 -8.40 -3.82
CA GLU A 109 -17.95 -8.00 -3.50
C GLU A 109 -18.43 -6.84 -4.37
N LYS A 110 -17.61 -5.80 -4.56
CA LYS A 110 -17.92 -4.67 -5.45
C LYS A 110 -18.06 -5.11 -6.90
N ALA A 111 -17.18 -5.99 -7.38
CA ALA A 111 -17.24 -6.54 -8.73
C ALA A 111 -18.53 -7.33 -8.96
N LYS A 112 -18.93 -8.20 -8.02
CA LYS A 112 -20.20 -8.94 -8.07
C LYS A 112 -21.42 -8.02 -8.12
N ALA A 113 -21.43 -6.98 -7.27
CA ALA A 113 -22.50 -6.00 -7.26
C ALA A 113 -22.58 -5.23 -8.59
N ALA A 114 -21.44 -4.82 -9.15
CA ALA A 114 -21.38 -4.14 -10.44
C ALA A 114 -21.85 -5.04 -11.60
N MET A 115 -21.47 -6.31 -11.61
CA MET A 115 -21.94 -7.28 -12.61
C MET A 115 -23.45 -7.52 -12.53
N THR A 116 -24.01 -7.57 -11.31
CA THR A 116 -25.45 -7.77 -11.10
C THR A 116 -26.27 -6.56 -11.55
N ASN A 117 -25.73 -5.35 -11.37
CA ASN A 117 -26.43 -4.10 -11.66
C ASN A 117 -26.17 -3.57 -13.09
N SER A 118 -25.29 -4.20 -13.87
CA SER A 118 -24.96 -3.76 -15.22
C SER A 118 -25.82 -4.46 -16.26
N SER A 119 -26.34 -3.68 -17.21
CA SER A 119 -26.99 -4.18 -18.43
C SER A 119 -26.02 -4.40 -19.59
N ASP A 120 -24.74 -4.03 -19.43
CA ASP A 120 -23.70 -4.18 -20.45
C ASP A 120 -23.08 -5.59 -20.39
N PRO A 121 -23.21 -6.41 -21.45
CA PRO A 121 -22.65 -7.76 -21.51
C PRO A 121 -21.11 -7.79 -21.37
N ASN A 122 -20.40 -6.69 -21.65
CA ASN A 122 -18.94 -6.62 -21.51
C ASN A 122 -18.49 -6.48 -20.04
N THR A 123 -19.39 -6.08 -19.14
CA THR A 123 -19.05 -5.87 -17.72
C THR A 123 -18.57 -7.16 -17.06
N ALA A 124 -19.19 -8.30 -17.40
CA ALA A 124 -18.78 -9.60 -16.89
C ALA A 124 -17.38 -10.02 -17.39
N MET A 125 -17.03 -9.68 -18.64
CA MET A 125 -15.72 -9.95 -19.20
C MET A 125 -14.62 -9.12 -18.51
N LEU A 126 -14.92 -7.84 -18.22
CA LEU A 126 -13.95 -6.92 -17.62
C LEU A 126 -13.71 -7.16 -16.12
N LEU A 127 -14.75 -7.57 -15.39
CA LEU A 127 -14.71 -7.72 -13.94
C LEU A 127 -14.54 -9.17 -13.46
N GLY A 128 -14.75 -10.15 -14.34
CA GLY A 128 -14.75 -11.56 -13.98
C GLY A 128 -13.44 -12.03 -13.32
N GLY A 129 -12.29 -11.50 -13.75
CA GLY A 129 -10.98 -11.82 -13.16
C GLY A 129 -10.74 -11.24 -11.76
N VAL A 130 -11.59 -10.33 -11.30
CA VAL A 130 -11.53 -9.72 -9.96
C VAL A 130 -12.45 -10.44 -8.97
N VAL A 131 -13.38 -11.27 -9.48
CA VAL A 131 -14.29 -12.04 -8.64
C VAL A 131 -13.58 -13.27 -8.12
N LEU A 132 -13.44 -13.36 -6.80
CA LEU A 132 -12.88 -14.54 -6.13
C LEU A 132 -13.71 -15.79 -6.41
N SER A 133 -13.04 -16.94 -6.47
CA SER A 133 -13.73 -18.23 -6.53
C SER A 133 -14.55 -18.46 -5.25
N PRO A 134 -15.61 -19.29 -5.29
CA PRO A 134 -16.40 -19.59 -4.09
C PRO A 134 -15.57 -20.21 -2.96
N GLU A 135 -14.53 -20.97 -3.30
CA GLU A 135 -13.62 -21.61 -2.34
C GLU A 135 -12.72 -20.58 -1.66
N ASP A 136 -12.04 -19.73 -2.45
CA ASP A 136 -11.16 -18.67 -1.93
C ASP A 136 -11.95 -17.65 -1.09
N GLU A 137 -13.16 -17.29 -1.52
CA GLU A 137 -14.00 -16.38 -0.75
C GLU A 137 -14.44 -16.99 0.58
N ALA A 138 -14.76 -18.29 0.61
CA ALA A 138 -15.14 -18.97 1.84
C ALA A 138 -13.97 -19.04 2.83
N GLU A 139 -12.77 -19.33 2.35
CA GLU A 139 -11.54 -19.32 3.14
C GLU A 139 -11.27 -17.93 3.73
N LEU A 140 -11.26 -16.88 2.88
CA LEU A 140 -11.01 -15.52 3.32
C LEU A 140 -12.10 -15.01 4.27
N ARG A 141 -13.37 -15.36 4.06
CA ARG A 141 -14.48 -15.00 4.99
C ARG A 141 -14.40 -15.72 6.33
N ALA A 142 -13.82 -16.92 6.38
CA ALA A 142 -13.58 -17.62 7.63
C ALA A 142 -12.49 -16.93 8.46
N ARG A 143 -11.44 -16.42 7.79
CA ARG A 143 -10.37 -15.64 8.41
C ARG A 143 -10.81 -14.22 8.79
N TRP A 144 -11.59 -13.58 7.92
CA TRP A 144 -12.07 -12.20 8.04
C TRP A 144 -13.61 -12.18 8.09
N PRO A 145 -14.22 -12.62 9.21
CA PRO A 145 -15.66 -12.58 9.34
C PRO A 145 -16.12 -11.12 9.26
N LYS A 146 -17.19 -10.85 8.49
CA LYS A 146 -17.83 -9.53 8.51
C LYS A 146 -18.16 -9.21 9.96
N ALA A 147 -17.55 -8.15 10.49
CA ALA A 147 -17.98 -7.61 11.77
C ALA A 147 -19.50 -7.40 11.65
N LYS A 148 -20.29 -8.08 12.51
CA LYS A 148 -21.68 -7.69 12.71
C LYS A 148 -21.62 -6.20 12.96
N LEU A 149 -22.27 -5.40 12.11
CA LEU A 149 -22.49 -3.97 12.35
C LEU A 149 -22.79 -3.83 13.83
N LEU A 150 -21.81 -3.35 14.61
CA LEU A 150 -22.06 -2.94 15.97
C LEU A 150 -23.05 -1.81 15.80
N SER A 151 -24.30 -2.09 16.13
CA SER A 151 -25.34 -1.10 16.31
C SER A 151 -24.91 -0.18 17.45
N HIS A 152 -23.96 0.72 17.18
CA HIS A 152 -23.63 1.82 18.05
C HIS A 152 -24.60 2.95 17.74
N PRO A 153 -25.51 3.31 18.67
CA PRO A 153 -26.54 4.32 18.45
C PRO A 153 -26.01 5.77 18.53
N CYS A 154 -24.72 5.98 18.32
CA CYS A 154 -24.08 7.28 18.55
C CYS A 154 -23.27 7.69 17.32
N LEU A 155 -23.96 8.22 16.30
CA LEU A 155 -23.50 9.21 15.33
C LEU A 155 -24.75 9.60 14.50
N ARG A 156 -25.54 10.51 15.07
CA ARG A 156 -26.50 11.37 14.37
C ARG A 156 -25.93 12.78 14.34
#